data_AF-A0A357Z1M3-F1
#
_entry.id   AF-A0A357Z1M3-F1
#
_cell.length_a   1.000
_cell.length_b   1.000
_cell.length_c   1.000
_cell.angle_alpha   90.00
_cell.angle_beta   90.00
_cell.angle_gamma   90.00
#
_symmetry.space_group_name_H-M   'P 1'
#
loop_
_entity.id
_entity.type
_entity.pdbx_description
1 polymer ?
#
loop_
_entity_poly.entity_id
_entity_poly.type
_entity_poly.pdbx_seq_one_letter_code
_entity_poly.pdbx_strand_id
1 'polypeptide(L)'
;GLKAAGWAMEGNTIAAMYLKALAKHYRFSLDTPVGRLPKKITDILLYGTKGEKIRVERENGFGRSVYETEFEGIVNNLERRYRDTQSSWIRDEIQSYMRAIPCDACHGKRLSPTSLAVTVGGINIADFCGKSISGALDFLEHLKLTERENAIARLILKELKSRLGFLKDVGLEYLTLSRPAGTLSGGEAQRIRLATQIGSSLTGVLYILDEPSIGLHQRDNARLLATLKHLRDLGNTVIVVEHDE
;
A
#
# COMPACT_ATOMS: atom_id res chain seq x y z
N GLY A 1 -2.60 -27.48 8.38
CA GLY A 1 -3.89 -27.12 8.99
C GLY A 1 -4.21 -25.68 8.68
N LEU A 2 -5.49 -25.31 8.67
CA LEU A 2 -5.93 -23.92 8.53
C LEU A 2 -5.51 -23.16 9.80
N LYS A 3 -4.73 -22.08 9.65
CA LYS A 3 -4.24 -21.24 10.75
C LYS A 3 -4.62 -19.79 10.48
N ALA A 4 -5.17 -19.11 11.49
CA ALA A 4 -5.37 -17.67 11.48
C ALA A 4 -5.28 -17.10 12.91
N ALA A 5 -5.28 -15.77 13.08
CA ALA A 5 -5.17 -15.11 14.39
C ALA A 5 -6.26 -15.59 15.38
N GLY A 6 -5.86 -16.27 16.45
CA GLY A 6 -6.78 -16.90 17.42
C GLY A 6 -7.51 -18.16 16.90
N TRP A 7 -7.18 -18.64 15.71
CA TRP A 7 -7.71 -19.85 15.08
C TRP A 7 -6.58 -20.86 14.86
N ALA A 8 -6.23 -21.57 15.93
CA ALA A 8 -5.31 -22.70 15.91
C ALA A 8 -5.95 -23.91 16.60
N MET A 9 -5.72 -25.10 16.04
CA MET A 9 -6.13 -26.38 16.64
C MET A 9 -5.18 -26.76 17.79
N GLU A 10 -5.24 -26.00 18.88
CA GLU A 10 -4.38 -26.18 20.05
C GLU A 10 -5.26 -26.42 21.29
N GLY A 11 -4.99 -27.52 22.00
CA GLY A 11 -5.66 -27.86 23.27
C GLY A 11 -7.20 -27.80 23.23
N ASN A 12 -7.78 -27.24 24.30
CA ASN A 12 -9.23 -27.03 24.50
C ASN A 12 -9.67 -25.60 24.15
N THR A 13 -9.04 -24.99 23.13
CA THR A 13 -9.41 -23.63 22.69
C THR A 13 -10.81 -23.58 22.07
N ILE A 14 -11.38 -22.37 22.02
CA ILE A 14 -12.67 -22.11 21.36
C ILE A 14 -12.60 -22.50 19.87
N ALA A 15 -11.46 -22.28 19.21
CA ALA A 15 -11.25 -22.69 17.82
C ALA A 15 -11.33 -24.22 17.66
N ALA A 16 -10.66 -24.97 18.55
CA ALA A 16 -10.71 -26.43 18.52
C ALA A 16 -12.12 -26.98 18.79
N MET A 17 -12.87 -26.35 19.70
CA MET A 17 -14.28 -26.67 19.96
C MET A 17 -15.13 -26.56 18.69
N TYR A 18 -15.07 -25.41 18.00
CA TYR A 18 -15.85 -25.19 16.77
C TYR A 18 -15.45 -26.15 15.65
N LEU A 19 -14.16 -26.35 15.41
CA LEU A 19 -13.68 -27.22 14.33
C LEU A 19 -14.09 -28.68 14.54
N LYS A 20 -14.01 -29.19 15.78
CA LYS A 20 -14.50 -30.54 16.12
C LYS A 20 -16.01 -30.67 15.94
N ALA A 21 -16.79 -29.67 16.37
CA ALA A 21 -18.24 -29.68 16.21
C ALA A 21 -18.65 -29.67 14.73
N LEU A 22 -18.00 -28.84 13.91
CA LEU A 22 -18.24 -28.77 12.47
C LEU A 22 -17.87 -30.08 11.77
N ALA A 23 -16.73 -30.69 12.11
CA ALA A 23 -16.31 -31.97 11.57
C ALA A 23 -17.33 -33.08 11.82
N LYS A 24 -17.89 -33.13 13.05
CA LYS A 24 -18.94 -34.08 13.44
C LYS A 24 -20.26 -33.81 12.71
N HIS A 25 -20.68 -32.55 12.65
CA HIS A 25 -21.95 -32.14 12.06
C HIS A 25 -21.99 -32.36 10.55
N TYR A 26 -20.96 -31.90 9.83
CA TYR A 26 -20.86 -31.98 8.38
C TYR A 26 -20.12 -33.24 7.87
N ARG A 27 -19.72 -34.14 8.78
CA ARG A 27 -19.09 -35.44 8.49
C ARG A 27 -17.85 -35.32 7.59
N PHE A 28 -16.89 -34.48 7.98
CA PHE A 28 -15.58 -34.38 7.33
C PHE A 28 -14.44 -34.62 8.32
N SER A 29 -13.26 -34.99 7.82
CA SER A 29 -12.06 -35.20 8.65
C SER A 29 -11.22 -33.93 8.72
N LEU A 30 -10.77 -33.58 9.94
CA LEU A 30 -9.84 -32.48 10.19
C LEU A 30 -8.42 -32.76 9.69
N ASP A 31 -8.09 -34.03 9.41
CA ASP A 31 -6.80 -34.45 8.84
C ASP A 31 -6.77 -34.33 7.32
N THR A 32 -7.91 -34.06 6.70
CA THR A 32 -7.98 -33.88 5.24
C THR A 32 -7.33 -32.55 4.87
N PRO A 33 -6.34 -32.53 3.95
CA PRO A 33 -5.75 -31.28 3.47
C PRO A 33 -6.81 -30.33 2.93
N VAL A 34 -6.72 -29.04 3.26
CA VAL A 34 -7.75 -28.03 2.91
C VAL A 34 -8.06 -28.02 1.41
N GLY A 35 -7.04 -28.15 0.55
CA GLY A 35 -7.22 -28.22 -0.91
C GLY A 35 -7.95 -29.46 -1.43
N ARG A 36 -8.18 -30.47 -0.58
CA ARG A 36 -8.93 -31.70 -0.90
C ARG A 36 -10.31 -31.73 -0.24
N LEU A 37 -10.66 -30.73 0.58
CA LEU A 37 -12.00 -30.64 1.17
C LEU A 37 -13.03 -30.23 0.10
N PRO A 38 -14.27 -30.73 0.18
CA PRO A 38 -15.35 -30.25 -0.67
C PRO A 38 -15.54 -28.74 -0.49
N LYS A 39 -15.80 -28.02 -1.59
CA LYS A 39 -15.98 -26.55 -1.58
C LYS A 39 -17.00 -26.08 -0.54
N LYS A 40 -18.11 -26.81 -0.38
CA LYS A 40 -19.13 -26.53 0.64
C LYS A 40 -18.55 -26.50 2.06
N ILE A 41 -17.65 -27.42 2.40
CA ILE A 41 -17.01 -27.48 3.72
C ILE A 41 -16.07 -26.29 3.90
N THR A 42 -15.26 -25.98 2.88
CA THR A 42 -14.36 -24.82 2.90
C THR A 42 -15.15 -23.53 3.08
N ASP A 43 -16.27 -23.38 2.38
CA ASP A 43 -17.16 -22.20 2.51
C ASP A 43 -17.74 -22.10 3.92
N ILE A 44 -18.14 -23.21 4.55
CA ILE A 44 -18.63 -23.22 5.94
C ILE A 44 -17.51 -22.84 6.92
N LEU A 45 -16.30 -23.36 6.73
CA LEU A 45 -15.15 -23.03 7.59
C LEU A 45 -14.80 -21.53 7.50
N LEU A 46 -14.81 -20.96 6.30
CA LEU A 46 -14.40 -19.58 6.07
C LEU A 46 -15.52 -18.57 6.39
N TYR A 47 -16.76 -18.86 6.00
CA TYR A 47 -17.87 -17.89 6.01
C TYR A 47 -19.06 -18.31 6.88
N GLY A 48 -18.93 -19.42 7.60
CA GLY A 48 -19.88 -19.82 8.63
C GLY A 48 -21.06 -20.66 8.14
N THR A 49 -21.94 -21.00 9.08
CA THR A 49 -23.08 -21.90 8.89
C THR A 49 -24.35 -21.21 8.38
N LYS A 50 -24.31 -19.87 8.19
CA LYS A 50 -25.40 -19.07 7.60
C LYS A 50 -26.77 -19.30 8.27
N GLY A 51 -26.82 -19.31 9.60
CA GLY A 51 -28.05 -19.52 10.37
C GLY A 51 -28.27 -20.97 10.84
N GLU A 52 -27.55 -21.94 10.28
CA GLU A 52 -27.64 -23.32 10.76
C GLU A 52 -26.92 -23.47 12.11
N LYS A 53 -27.66 -23.95 13.12
CA LYS A 53 -27.11 -24.21 14.45
C LYS A 53 -26.37 -25.55 14.48
N ILE A 54 -25.21 -25.53 15.09
CA ILE A 54 -24.40 -26.72 15.34
C ILE A 54 -24.33 -26.99 16.84
N ARG A 55 -24.31 -28.26 17.21
CA ARG A 55 -24.13 -28.69 18.59
C ARG A 55 -22.64 -28.61 18.95
N VAL A 56 -22.30 -27.71 19.86
CA VAL A 56 -20.93 -27.53 20.37
C VAL A 56 -20.81 -28.05 21.79
N GLU A 57 -19.65 -28.60 22.11
CA GLU A 57 -19.34 -29.16 23.42
C GLU A 57 -18.08 -28.47 23.95
N ARG A 58 -18.23 -27.69 25.02
CA ARG A 58 -17.13 -26.96 25.65
C ARG A 58 -16.75 -27.60 26.98
N GLU A 59 -15.47 -27.84 27.17
CA GLU A 59 -14.90 -28.31 28.43
C GLU A 59 -14.02 -27.22 29.03
N ASN A 60 -14.37 -26.77 30.23
CA ASN A 60 -13.59 -25.81 31.01
C ASN A 60 -13.23 -26.44 32.37
N GLY A 61 -12.40 -25.76 33.17
CA GLY A 61 -11.99 -26.22 34.50
C GLY A 61 -13.14 -26.46 35.51
N PHE A 62 -14.38 -26.07 35.19
CA PHE A 62 -15.57 -26.24 36.03
C PHE A 62 -16.55 -27.32 35.52
N GLY A 63 -16.26 -27.99 34.39
CA GLY A 63 -17.10 -29.05 33.83
C GLY A 63 -17.34 -28.93 32.32
N ARG A 64 -18.22 -29.81 31.81
CA ARG A 64 -18.60 -29.89 30.39
C ARG A 64 -19.98 -29.29 30.16
N SER A 65 -20.08 -28.40 29.18
CA SER A 65 -21.34 -27.76 28.76
C SER A 65 -21.61 -28.04 27.30
N VAL A 66 -22.87 -28.29 26.96
CA VAL A 66 -23.34 -28.56 25.60
C VAL A 66 -24.43 -27.57 25.26
N TYR A 67 -24.30 -26.90 24.12
CA TYR A 67 -25.30 -25.95 23.64
C TYR A 67 -25.29 -25.90 22.12
N GLU A 68 -26.34 -25.31 21.55
CA GLU A 68 -26.44 -25.08 20.10
C GLU A 68 -26.11 -23.62 19.79
N THR A 69 -25.24 -23.42 18.81
CA THR A 69 -24.84 -22.08 18.38
C THR A 69 -24.60 -22.09 16.87
N GLU A 70 -24.68 -20.91 16.27
CA GLU A 70 -24.19 -20.70 14.91
C GLU A 70 -22.68 -20.51 14.93
N PHE A 71 -22.05 -20.85 13.82
CA PHE A 71 -20.64 -20.56 13.60
C PHE A 71 -20.52 -19.47 12.54
N GLU A 72 -19.95 -18.31 12.91
CA GLU A 72 -19.88 -17.14 12.04
C GLU A 72 -18.88 -17.28 10.88
N GLY A 73 -17.94 -18.23 10.96
CA GLY A 73 -16.86 -18.39 9.98
C GLY A 73 -15.57 -17.68 10.38
N ILE A 74 -14.43 -18.22 9.96
CA ILE A 74 -13.12 -17.67 10.32
C ILE A 74 -12.90 -16.27 9.74
N VAL A 75 -13.29 -16.04 8.48
CA VAL A 75 -13.10 -14.73 7.82
C VAL A 75 -13.98 -13.66 8.48
N ASN A 76 -15.27 -13.96 8.68
CA ASN A 76 -16.20 -13.03 9.31
C ASN A 76 -15.80 -12.72 10.77
N ASN A 77 -15.31 -13.73 11.50
CA ASN A 77 -14.78 -13.55 12.86
C ASN A 77 -13.59 -12.59 12.88
N LEU A 78 -12.61 -12.79 11.98
CA LEU A 78 -11.44 -11.92 11.88
C LEU A 78 -11.81 -10.49 11.48
N GLU A 79 -12.72 -10.32 10.51
CA GLU A 79 -13.18 -9.01 10.07
C GLU A 79 -13.88 -8.24 11.21
N ARG A 80 -14.80 -8.91 11.92
CA ARG A 80 -15.47 -8.33 13.10
C ARG A 80 -14.47 -7.97 14.20
N ARG A 81 -13.56 -8.89 14.55
CA ARG A 81 -12.53 -8.65 15.57
C ARG A 81 -11.59 -7.49 15.21
N TYR A 82 -11.22 -7.36 13.94
CA TYR A 82 -10.39 -6.24 13.46
C TYR A 82 -11.12 -4.89 13.63
N ARG A 83 -12.41 -4.87 13.31
CA ARG A 83 -13.26 -3.66 13.39
C ARG A 83 -13.53 -3.23 14.84
N ASP A 84 -13.81 -4.18 15.71
CA ASP A 84 -14.32 -3.90 17.05
C ASP A 84 -13.19 -3.76 18.11
N THR A 85 -12.02 -4.37 17.87
CA THR A 85 -10.92 -4.34 18.83
C THR A 85 -10.37 -2.92 19.03
N GLN A 86 -10.07 -2.59 20.29
CA GLN A 86 -9.33 -1.37 20.66
C GLN A 86 -7.83 -1.61 20.85
N SER A 87 -7.38 -2.87 20.77
CA SER A 87 -5.96 -3.23 20.91
C SER A 87 -5.24 -3.13 19.57
N SER A 88 -4.17 -2.34 19.53
CA SER A 88 -3.28 -2.24 18.36
C SER A 88 -2.62 -3.59 18.04
N TRP A 89 -2.15 -4.31 19.05
CA TRP A 89 -1.51 -5.61 18.87
C TRP A 89 -2.42 -6.64 18.20
N ILE A 90 -3.67 -6.75 18.64
CA ILE A 90 -4.66 -7.65 18.00
C ILE A 90 -4.95 -7.21 16.57
N ARG A 91 -5.02 -5.88 16.33
CA ARG A 91 -5.25 -5.33 15.00
C ARG A 91 -4.11 -5.70 14.04
N ASP A 92 -2.87 -5.55 14.47
CA ASP A 92 -1.68 -5.89 13.69
C ASP A 92 -1.56 -7.39 13.42
N GLU A 93 -1.87 -8.23 14.43
CA GLU A 93 -1.90 -9.69 14.28
C GLU A 93 -2.91 -10.12 13.19
N ILE A 94 -4.14 -9.59 13.24
CA ILE A 94 -5.17 -9.91 12.24
C ILE A 94 -4.79 -9.34 10.87
N GLN A 95 -4.20 -8.14 10.83
CA GLN A 95 -3.78 -7.48 9.58
C GLN A 95 -2.76 -8.32 8.80
N SER A 96 -1.95 -9.16 9.46
CA SER A 96 -1.01 -10.08 8.79
C SER A 96 -1.70 -11.10 7.86
N TYR A 97 -3.00 -11.36 8.06
CA TYR A 97 -3.83 -12.23 7.22
C TYR A 97 -4.66 -11.45 6.19
N MET A 98 -4.54 -10.13 6.17
CA MET A 98 -5.29 -9.24 5.28
C MET A 98 -4.38 -8.70 4.18
N ARG A 99 -4.99 -8.27 3.08
CA ARG A 99 -4.32 -7.51 2.03
C ARG A 99 -5.12 -6.25 1.72
N ALA A 100 -4.42 -5.16 1.44
CA ALA A 100 -5.05 -3.98 0.88
C ALA A 100 -5.55 -4.30 -0.54
N ILE A 101 -6.79 -3.95 -0.83
CA ILE A 101 -7.39 -4.01 -2.17
C ILE A 101 -7.87 -2.60 -2.56
N PRO A 102 -7.98 -2.29 -3.85
CA PRO A 102 -8.62 -1.06 -4.29
C PRO A 102 -10.02 -0.94 -3.69
N CYS A 103 -10.33 0.23 -3.14
CA CYS A 103 -11.65 0.52 -2.59
C CYS A 103 -12.73 0.44 -3.68
N ASP A 104 -13.84 -0.24 -3.43
CA ASP A 104 -14.92 -0.39 -4.41
C ASP A 104 -15.59 0.93 -4.81
N ALA A 105 -15.59 1.93 -3.92
CA ALA A 105 -16.25 3.21 -4.17
C ALA A 105 -15.40 4.19 -5.01
N CYS A 106 -14.08 4.22 -4.80
CA CYS A 106 -13.18 5.14 -5.52
C CYS A 106 -12.19 4.43 -6.46
N HIS A 107 -12.23 3.11 -6.52
CA HIS A 107 -11.33 2.26 -7.30
C HIS A 107 -9.84 2.56 -7.08
N GLY A 108 -9.48 2.92 -5.84
CA GLY A 108 -8.11 3.28 -5.46
C GLY A 108 -7.69 4.72 -5.77
N LYS A 109 -8.58 5.56 -6.32
CA LYS A 109 -8.31 6.98 -6.62
C LYS A 109 -8.33 7.90 -5.40
N ARG A 110 -8.86 7.42 -4.26
CA ARG A 110 -8.84 8.08 -2.93
C ARG A 110 -9.55 9.43 -2.85
N LEU A 111 -10.36 9.76 -3.85
CA LEU A 111 -11.11 11.01 -3.94
C LEU A 111 -12.60 10.72 -4.17
N SER A 112 -13.44 11.69 -3.78
CA SER A 112 -14.89 11.61 -4.01
C SER A 112 -15.21 11.69 -5.51
N PRO A 113 -16.39 11.19 -5.94
CA PRO A 113 -16.84 11.32 -7.32
C PRO A 113 -16.89 12.78 -7.81
N THR A 114 -17.26 13.71 -6.95
CA THR A 114 -17.31 15.15 -7.28
C THR A 114 -15.93 15.73 -7.56
N SER A 115 -14.91 15.36 -6.77
CA SER A 115 -13.53 15.78 -7.02
C SER A 115 -12.95 15.16 -8.29
N LEU A 116 -13.33 13.91 -8.60
CA LEU A 116 -12.90 13.21 -9.82
C LEU A 116 -13.62 13.70 -11.09
N ALA A 117 -14.74 14.40 -10.95
CA ALA A 117 -15.44 15.03 -12.07
C ALA A 117 -14.74 16.30 -12.58
N VAL A 118 -13.85 16.90 -11.78
CA VAL A 118 -13.06 18.06 -12.20
C VAL A 118 -11.88 17.60 -13.06
N THR A 119 -11.81 18.13 -14.27
CA THR A 119 -10.78 17.74 -15.25
C THR A 119 -9.97 18.93 -15.75
N VAL A 120 -8.70 18.70 -16.04
CA VAL A 120 -7.81 19.61 -16.77
C VAL A 120 -7.26 18.84 -17.96
N GLY A 121 -7.36 19.38 -19.18
CA GLY A 121 -6.94 18.67 -20.39
C GLY A 121 -7.65 17.33 -20.60
N GLY A 122 -8.91 17.22 -20.15
CA GLY A 122 -9.73 16.02 -20.31
C GLY A 122 -9.46 14.88 -19.33
N ILE A 123 -8.57 15.04 -18.34
CA ILE A 123 -8.32 14.04 -17.30
C ILE A 123 -8.47 14.64 -15.90
N ASN A 124 -8.85 13.81 -14.92
CA ASN A 124 -8.93 14.24 -13.52
C ASN A 124 -7.56 14.12 -12.82
N ILE A 125 -7.49 14.66 -11.59
CA ILE A 125 -6.26 14.68 -10.79
C ILE A 125 -5.70 13.29 -10.48
N ALA A 126 -6.56 12.29 -10.23
CA ALA A 126 -6.09 10.94 -9.93
C ALA A 126 -5.48 10.27 -11.17
N ASP A 127 -6.06 10.48 -12.35
CA ASP A 127 -5.54 9.96 -13.60
C ASP A 127 -4.22 10.64 -14.00
N PHE A 128 -4.09 11.94 -13.71
CA PHE A 128 -2.80 12.64 -13.85
C PHE A 128 -1.74 12.07 -12.90
N CYS A 129 -2.07 11.89 -11.62
CA CYS A 129 -1.14 11.32 -10.63
C CYS A 129 -0.77 9.86 -10.90
N GLY A 130 -1.63 9.13 -11.62
CA GLY A 130 -1.38 7.75 -12.07
C GLY A 130 -0.45 7.64 -13.28
N LYS A 131 -0.12 8.74 -13.97
CA LYS A 131 0.90 8.75 -15.01
C LYS A 131 2.29 8.59 -14.40
N SER A 132 3.21 8.01 -15.16
CA SER A 132 4.63 8.11 -14.82
C SER A 132 5.08 9.58 -14.85
N ILE A 133 6.17 9.92 -14.17
CA ILE A 133 6.74 11.28 -14.21
C ILE A 133 7.00 11.71 -15.66
N SER A 134 7.55 10.82 -16.51
CA SER A 134 7.69 11.08 -17.96
C SER A 134 6.36 11.37 -18.64
N GLY A 135 5.33 10.55 -18.38
CA GLY A 135 4.01 10.72 -18.98
C GLY A 135 3.28 11.98 -18.47
N ALA A 136 3.52 12.38 -17.23
CA ALA A 136 3.00 13.61 -16.65
C ALA A 136 3.68 14.85 -17.28
N LEU A 137 4.99 14.81 -17.48
CA LEU A 137 5.72 15.86 -18.20
C LEU A 137 5.21 16.03 -19.63
N ASP A 138 5.11 14.93 -20.37
CA ASP A 138 4.58 14.93 -21.74
C ASP A 138 3.16 15.48 -21.81
N PHE A 139 2.29 15.10 -20.86
CA PHE A 139 0.95 15.66 -20.75
C PHE A 139 0.97 17.19 -20.55
N LEU A 140 1.84 17.70 -19.66
CA LEU A 140 1.95 19.14 -19.40
C LEU A 140 2.59 19.92 -20.56
N GLU A 141 3.41 19.28 -21.39
CA GLU A 141 3.98 19.87 -22.61
C GLU A 141 2.91 20.07 -23.69
N HIS A 142 2.00 19.11 -23.83
CA HIS A 142 0.94 19.12 -24.84
C HIS A 142 -0.40 19.69 -24.34
N LEU A 143 -0.48 20.11 -23.07
CA LEU A 143 -1.67 20.68 -22.48
C LEU A 143 -2.04 22.00 -23.16
N LYS A 144 -3.20 22.02 -23.83
CA LYS A 144 -3.76 23.23 -24.44
C LYS A 144 -4.72 23.89 -23.47
N LEU A 145 -4.44 25.15 -23.15
CA LEU A 145 -5.26 26.00 -22.31
C LEU A 145 -5.63 27.27 -23.07
N THR A 146 -6.76 27.87 -22.71
CA THR A 146 -7.14 29.21 -23.19
C THR A 146 -6.16 30.26 -22.67
N GLU A 147 -6.17 31.46 -23.26
CA GLU A 147 -5.31 32.57 -22.79
C GLU A 147 -5.55 32.92 -21.32
N ARG A 148 -6.82 32.95 -20.90
CA ARG A 148 -7.20 33.23 -19.51
C ARG A 148 -6.70 32.17 -18.54
N GLU A 149 -6.89 30.89 -18.87
CA GLU A 149 -6.40 29.79 -18.04
C GLU A 149 -4.88 29.80 -17.95
N ASN A 150 -4.19 30.04 -19.07
CA ASN A 150 -2.74 30.16 -19.09
C ASN A 150 -2.25 31.33 -18.23
N ALA A 151 -2.91 32.50 -18.28
CA ALA A 151 -2.53 33.64 -17.46
C ALA A 151 -2.54 33.32 -15.96
N ILE A 152 -3.51 32.51 -15.51
CA ILE A 152 -3.65 32.07 -14.11
C ILE A 152 -2.67 30.94 -13.79
N ALA A 153 -2.60 29.91 -14.65
CA ALA A 153 -1.91 28.67 -14.38
C ALA A 153 -0.39 28.72 -14.67
N ARG A 154 0.11 29.74 -15.38
CA ARG A 154 1.50 29.81 -15.88
C ARG A 154 2.54 29.50 -14.80
N LEU A 155 2.43 30.12 -13.62
CA LEU A 155 3.39 29.92 -12.53
C LEU A 155 3.30 28.49 -11.96
N ILE A 156 2.09 27.96 -11.84
CA ILE A 156 1.83 26.60 -11.34
C ILE A 156 2.37 25.57 -12.34
N LEU A 157 2.11 25.74 -13.63
CA LEU A 157 2.61 24.84 -14.68
C LEU A 157 4.13 24.89 -14.77
N LYS A 158 4.75 26.07 -14.61
CA LYS A 158 6.20 26.20 -14.54
C LYS A 158 6.76 25.40 -13.36
N GLU A 159 6.15 25.54 -12.18
CA GLU A 159 6.58 24.83 -10.97
C GLU A 159 6.40 23.31 -11.08
N LEU A 160 5.28 22.85 -11.63
CA LEU A 160 5.03 21.42 -11.88
C LEU A 160 6.05 20.83 -12.85
N LYS A 161 6.30 21.49 -13.98
CA LYS A 161 7.31 21.05 -14.95
C LYS A 161 8.70 21.01 -14.33
N SER A 162 9.05 22.01 -13.52
CA SER A 162 10.32 22.08 -12.80
C SER A 162 10.50 20.88 -11.86
N ARG A 163 9.53 20.63 -10.97
CA ARG A 163 9.60 19.52 -9.99
C ARG A 163 9.63 18.14 -10.64
N LEU A 164 8.80 17.93 -11.65
CA LEU A 164 8.80 16.69 -12.42
C LEU A 164 10.10 16.52 -13.22
N GLY A 165 10.67 17.62 -13.72
CA GLY A 165 12.00 17.68 -14.34
C GLY A 165 13.08 17.20 -13.39
N PHE A 166 13.13 17.72 -12.16
CA PHE A 166 14.13 17.27 -11.18
C PHE A 166 14.02 15.79 -10.85
N LEU A 167 12.80 15.23 -10.76
CA LEU A 167 12.59 13.80 -10.58
C LEU A 167 13.12 12.99 -11.78
N LYS A 168 12.96 13.50 -12.99
CA LYS A 168 13.53 12.91 -14.21
C LYS A 168 15.06 12.99 -14.22
N ASP A 169 15.64 14.10 -13.81
CA ASP A 169 17.09 14.32 -13.78
C ASP A 169 17.79 13.35 -12.81
N VAL A 170 17.14 12.98 -11.70
CA VAL A 170 17.62 11.95 -10.77
C VAL A 170 17.18 10.52 -11.14
N GLY A 171 16.67 10.30 -12.35
CA GLY A 171 16.37 8.96 -12.89
C GLY A 171 15.11 8.31 -12.32
N LEU A 172 14.15 9.08 -11.80
CA LEU A 172 12.88 8.58 -11.24
C LEU A 172 11.70 8.74 -12.19
N GLU A 173 11.99 8.89 -13.48
CA GLU A 173 11.05 9.19 -14.54
C GLU A 173 9.97 8.12 -14.77
N TYR A 174 10.25 6.88 -14.35
CA TYR A 174 9.34 5.73 -14.41
C TYR A 174 8.31 5.67 -13.27
N LEU A 175 8.52 6.40 -12.17
CA LEU A 175 7.61 6.40 -11.03
C LEU A 175 6.32 7.15 -11.34
N THR A 176 5.24 6.80 -10.63
CA THR A 176 3.99 7.58 -10.64
C THR A 176 3.88 8.42 -9.39
N LEU A 177 3.24 9.59 -9.47
CA LEU A 177 2.96 10.43 -8.29
C LEU A 177 2.05 9.72 -7.26
N SER A 178 1.23 8.76 -7.71
CA SER A 178 0.38 7.94 -6.84
C SER A 178 1.11 6.80 -6.11
N ARG A 179 2.40 6.56 -6.38
CA ARG A 179 3.13 5.42 -5.78
C ARG A 179 3.24 5.60 -4.26
N PRO A 180 2.83 4.63 -3.43
CA PRO A 180 2.94 4.76 -1.98
C PRO A 180 4.40 4.87 -1.53
N ALA A 181 4.70 5.87 -0.69
CA ALA A 181 6.07 6.14 -0.23
C ALA A 181 6.73 4.93 0.47
N GLY A 182 5.97 4.14 1.24
CA GLY A 182 6.48 2.94 1.91
C GLY A 182 6.86 1.79 0.98
N THR A 183 6.63 1.91 -0.33
CA THR A 183 7.04 0.91 -1.34
C THR A 183 8.29 1.30 -2.12
N LEU A 184 8.88 2.44 -1.79
CA LEU A 184 10.11 2.93 -2.41
C LEU A 184 11.32 2.21 -1.83
N SER A 185 12.31 1.93 -2.67
CA SER A 185 13.64 1.50 -2.22
C SER A 185 14.37 2.64 -1.51
N GLY A 186 15.42 2.31 -0.75
CA GLY A 186 16.26 3.32 -0.10
C GLY A 186 16.81 4.36 -1.09
N GLY A 187 17.37 3.90 -2.21
CA GLY A 187 17.88 4.77 -3.27
C GLY A 187 16.79 5.62 -3.96
N GLU A 188 15.59 5.06 -4.19
CA GLU A 188 14.45 5.85 -4.70
C GLU A 188 14.08 6.98 -3.73
N ALA A 189 13.92 6.66 -2.44
CA ALA A 189 13.56 7.66 -1.42
C ALA A 189 14.63 8.74 -1.27
N GLN A 190 15.91 8.37 -1.30
CA GLN A 190 17.03 9.30 -1.25
C GLN A 190 17.04 10.25 -2.46
N ARG A 191 16.82 9.73 -3.67
CA ARG A 191 16.78 10.56 -4.89
C ARG A 191 15.56 11.48 -4.94
N ILE A 192 14.40 11.06 -4.43
CA ILE A 192 13.24 11.97 -4.25
C ILE A 192 13.61 13.12 -3.30
N ARG A 193 14.30 12.83 -2.20
CA ARG A 193 14.77 13.85 -1.27
C ARG A 193 15.72 14.83 -1.96
N LEU A 194 16.67 14.33 -2.74
CA LEU A 194 17.59 15.15 -3.54
C LEU A 194 16.84 16.05 -4.52
N ALA A 195 15.94 15.50 -5.34
CA ALA A 195 15.08 16.26 -6.27
C ALA A 195 14.30 17.37 -5.55
N THR A 196 13.78 17.08 -4.35
CA THR A 196 13.08 18.05 -3.52
C THR A 196 13.99 19.18 -3.04
N GLN A 197 15.24 18.88 -2.70
CA GLN A 197 16.22 19.91 -2.29
C GLN A 197 16.60 20.82 -3.45
N ILE A 198 16.80 20.29 -4.65
CA ILE A 198 17.09 21.11 -5.84
C ILE A 198 15.95 22.08 -6.13
N GLY A 199 14.70 21.59 -6.03
CA GLY A 199 13.51 22.41 -6.21
C GLY A 199 13.25 23.44 -5.10
N SER A 200 13.97 23.38 -3.97
CA SER A 200 13.87 24.41 -2.93
C SER A 200 14.64 25.69 -3.26
N SER A 201 15.56 25.63 -4.24
CA SER A 201 16.41 26.74 -4.67
C SER A 201 17.10 27.49 -3.52
N LEU A 202 17.43 26.78 -2.44
CA LEU A 202 18.18 27.33 -1.32
C LEU A 202 19.63 27.61 -1.74
N THR A 203 20.21 28.65 -1.13
CA THR A 203 21.59 29.10 -1.37
C THR A 203 22.34 29.21 -0.05
N GLY A 204 23.66 28.98 -0.03
CA GLY A 204 24.47 29.04 1.20
C GLY A 204 24.26 27.85 2.15
N VAL A 205 23.74 26.73 1.65
CA VAL A 205 23.51 25.51 2.42
C VAL A 205 24.67 24.54 2.22
N LEU A 206 25.02 23.82 3.29
CA LEU A 206 25.91 22.66 3.23
C LEU A 206 25.08 21.38 3.10
N TYR A 207 25.15 20.72 1.94
CA TYR A 207 24.56 19.41 1.72
C TYR A 207 25.61 18.32 1.97
N ILE A 208 25.26 17.34 2.79
CA ILE A 208 26.06 16.14 3.03
C ILE A 208 25.26 14.94 2.52
N LEU A 209 25.78 14.25 1.52
CA LEU A 209 25.15 13.10 0.89
C LEU A 209 25.99 11.84 1.14
N ASP A 210 25.30 10.75 1.41
CA ASP A 210 25.87 9.44 1.72
C ASP A 210 25.47 8.45 0.61
N GLU A 211 26.42 8.02 -0.21
CA GLU A 211 26.26 7.10 -1.36
C GLU A 211 25.05 7.41 -2.29
N PRO A 212 24.92 8.62 -2.85
CA PRO A 212 23.79 8.96 -3.73
C PRO A 212 23.70 8.12 -5.02
N SER A 213 24.76 7.42 -5.42
CA SER A 213 24.80 6.49 -6.56
C SER A 213 24.13 5.14 -6.27
N ILE A 214 23.82 4.81 -5.02
CA ILE A 214 23.32 3.48 -4.64
C ILE A 214 22.03 3.10 -5.39
N GLY A 215 22.07 1.96 -6.06
CA GLY A 215 20.94 1.47 -6.86
C GLY A 215 20.63 2.30 -8.11
N LEU A 216 21.59 3.10 -8.61
CA LEU A 216 21.54 3.66 -9.96
C LEU A 216 22.28 2.76 -10.95
N HIS A 217 21.83 2.79 -12.19
CA HIS A 217 22.55 2.21 -13.30
C HIS A 217 23.66 3.18 -13.75
N GLN A 218 24.82 2.68 -14.19
CA GLN A 218 25.98 3.51 -14.56
C GLN A 218 25.65 4.66 -15.54
N ARG A 219 24.71 4.40 -16.46
CA ARG A 219 24.22 5.39 -17.43
C ARG A 219 23.60 6.64 -16.77
N ASP A 220 22.98 6.48 -15.61
CA ASP A 220 22.27 7.55 -14.91
C ASP A 220 23.18 8.30 -13.91
N ASN A 221 24.37 7.77 -13.60
CA ASN A 221 25.37 8.44 -12.75
C ASN A 221 25.80 9.79 -13.32
N ALA A 222 25.94 9.90 -14.65
CA ALA A 222 26.26 11.16 -15.30
C ALA A 222 25.18 12.24 -15.06
N ARG A 223 23.89 11.85 -15.02
CA ARG A 223 22.78 12.77 -14.73
C ARG A 223 22.76 13.18 -13.26
N LEU A 224 22.99 12.23 -12.36
CA LEU A 224 23.15 12.52 -10.93
C LEU A 224 24.29 13.52 -10.70
N LEU A 225 25.47 13.29 -11.29
CA LEU A 225 26.62 14.18 -11.16
C LEU A 225 26.33 15.58 -11.70
N ALA A 226 25.66 15.69 -12.85
CA ALA A 226 25.23 16.97 -13.40
C ALA A 226 24.29 17.72 -12.44
N THR A 227 23.39 16.97 -11.79
CA THR A 227 22.45 17.49 -10.80
C THR A 227 23.16 18.00 -9.53
N LEU A 228 24.15 17.26 -9.03
CA LEU A 228 24.95 17.69 -7.87
C LEU A 228 25.80 18.93 -8.18
N LYS A 229 26.37 19.00 -9.39
CA LYS A 229 27.08 20.20 -9.88
C LYS A 229 26.13 21.40 -9.94
N HIS A 230 24.92 21.21 -10.45
CA HIS A 230 23.91 22.27 -10.46
C HIS A 230 23.60 22.77 -9.04
N LEU A 231 23.41 21.86 -8.07
CA LEU A 231 23.16 22.22 -6.68
C LEU A 231 24.31 23.06 -6.07
N ARG A 232 25.56 22.71 -6.38
CA ARG A 232 26.75 23.50 -6.02
C ARG A 232 26.74 24.88 -6.69
N ASP A 233 26.46 24.92 -7.98
CA ASP A 233 26.52 26.15 -8.79
C ASP A 233 25.43 27.16 -8.42
N LEU A 234 24.37 26.73 -7.72
CA LEU A 234 23.40 27.61 -7.04
C LEU A 234 23.98 28.34 -5.81
N GLY A 235 25.26 28.16 -5.49
CA GLY A 235 25.92 28.79 -4.34
C GLY A 235 25.84 27.96 -3.06
N ASN A 236 25.79 26.63 -3.20
CA ASN A 236 25.81 25.69 -2.07
C ASN A 236 27.13 24.91 -2.02
N THR A 237 27.43 24.35 -0.86
CA THR A 237 28.53 23.40 -0.70
C THR A 237 27.95 21.99 -0.67
N VAL A 238 28.52 21.09 -1.47
CA VAL A 238 28.05 19.70 -1.56
C VAL A 238 29.21 18.78 -1.20
N ILE A 239 29.09 18.06 -0.09
CA ILE A 239 30.01 17.01 0.34
C ILE A 239 29.33 15.67 0.06
N VAL A 240 30.01 14.82 -0.69
CA VAL A 240 29.50 13.52 -1.10
C VAL A 240 30.45 12.44 -0.59
N VAL A 241 29.92 11.46 0.12
CA VAL A 241 30.61 10.21 0.44
C VAL A 241 30.22 9.22 -0.66
N GLU A 242 31.19 8.78 -1.46
CA GLU A 242 31.00 7.83 -2.55
C GLU A 242 32.12 6.80 -2.59
N HIS A 243 31.80 5.65 -3.18
CA HIS A 243 32.73 4.55 -3.42
C HIS A 243 32.86 4.20 -4.91
N ASP A 244 32.06 4.84 -5.78
CA ASP A 244 32.14 4.73 -7.25
C ASP A 244 33.35 5.51 -7.79
N GLU A 245 33.96 5.02 -8.88
CA GLU A 245 35.15 5.61 -9.53
C GLU A 245 34.84 6.77 -10.49
#